data_AF-A0A1X9NBY9-F1
#
_entry.id   AF-A0A1X9NBY9-F1
#
_cell.length_a   1.000
_cell.length_b   1.000
_cell.length_c   1.000
_cell.angle_alpha   90.00
_cell.angle_beta   90.00
_cell.angle_gamma   90.00
#
_symmetry.space_group_name_H-M   'P 1'
#
loop_
_entity.id
_entity.type
_entity.pdbx_description
1 polymer ?
#
loop_
_entity_poly.entity_id
_entity_poly.type
_entity_poly.pdbx_seq_one_letter_code
_entity_poly.pdbx_strand_id
1 'polypeptide(L)'
;MTITNLSTLALSLLLISGCAATDNTNQADKPTNTAVATTCEEPRPQICTMEYRPVCATLENDERKTFGSACSACGNGLVQAHRPGACED
;
A
#
# COMPACT_ATOMS: atom_id res chain seq x y z
N MET A 1 -22.91 -52.55 -22.08
CA MET A 1 -21.91 -52.20 -23.11
C MET A 1 -22.19 -50.77 -23.57
N THR A 2 -21.61 -49.77 -22.92
CA THR A 2 -21.60 -48.39 -23.41
C THR A 2 -20.17 -48.07 -23.83
N ILE A 3 -19.99 -47.88 -25.13
CA ILE A 3 -18.71 -47.53 -25.74
C ILE A 3 -18.54 -46.03 -25.53
N THR A 4 -17.94 -45.61 -24.41
CA THR A 4 -17.63 -44.21 -24.15
C THR A 4 -16.42 -43.82 -24.98
N ASN A 5 -16.68 -43.16 -26.12
CA ASN A 5 -15.69 -42.69 -27.06
C ASN A 5 -14.69 -41.74 -26.39
N LEU A 6 -13.40 -41.96 -26.61
CA LEU A 6 -12.28 -41.17 -26.05
C LEU A 6 -12.41 -39.66 -26.34
N SER A 7 -13.19 -39.28 -27.35
CA SER A 7 -13.53 -37.90 -27.70
C SER A 7 -14.39 -37.18 -26.67
N THR A 8 -15.18 -37.87 -25.84
CA THR A 8 -16.01 -37.22 -24.81
C THR A 8 -15.21 -36.79 -23.57
N LEU A 9 -14.05 -37.41 -23.32
CA LEU A 9 -13.13 -37.00 -22.25
C LEU A 9 -12.46 -35.66 -22.56
N ALA A 10 -12.18 -35.38 -23.84
CA ALA A 10 -11.50 -34.15 -24.25
C ALA A 10 -12.39 -32.90 -24.12
N LEU A 11 -13.70 -33.05 -24.34
CA LEU A 11 -14.64 -31.93 -24.32
C LEU A 11 -14.95 -31.41 -22.90
N SER A 12 -14.75 -32.26 -21.88
CA SER A 12 -15.04 -31.92 -20.49
C SER A 12 -13.89 -31.17 -19.80
N LEU A 13 -12.66 -31.23 -20.31
CA LEU A 13 -11.50 -30.53 -19.73
C LEU A 13 -11.41 -29.03 -20.08
N LEU A 14 -12.16 -28.53 -21.08
CA LEU A 14 -12.04 -27.13 -21.52
C LEU A 14 -12.81 -26.10 -20.67
N LEU A 15 -13.55 -26.52 -19.64
CA LEU A 15 -14.44 -25.64 -18.87
C LEU A 15 -13.84 -25.08 -17.55
N ILE A 16 -12.56 -25.33 -17.25
CA ILE A 16 -11.94 -24.91 -15.97
C ILE A 16 -10.92 -23.78 -16.15
N SER A 17 -11.16 -22.84 -17.08
CA SER A 17 -10.40 -21.58 -17.12
C SER A 17 -11.15 -20.52 -16.30
N GLY A 18 -10.87 -20.46 -15.00
CA GLY A 18 -11.30 -19.36 -14.13
C GLY A 18 -10.21 -18.30 -14.09
N CYS A 19 -10.52 -17.07 -14.53
CA CYS A 19 -9.67 -15.91 -14.24
C CYS A 19 -9.97 -15.41 -12.83
N ALA A 20 -9.05 -15.61 -11.90
CA ALA A 20 -9.07 -14.83 -10.65
C ALA A 20 -8.40 -13.48 -10.93
N ALA A 21 -9.20 -12.43 -11.12
CA ALA A 21 -8.72 -11.06 -10.95
C ALA A 21 -8.60 -10.83 -9.44
N THR A 22 -7.41 -11.06 -8.87
CA THR A 22 -7.10 -10.64 -7.50
C THR A 22 -6.80 -9.15 -7.52
N ASP A 23 -7.86 -8.34 -7.50
CA ASP A 23 -7.80 -6.96 -7.04
C ASP A 23 -8.35 -6.96 -5.61
N ASN A 24 -7.52 -7.38 -4.65
CA ASN A 24 -7.88 -7.37 -3.24
C ASN A 24 -7.28 -6.12 -2.59
N THR A 25 -8.17 -5.16 -2.44
CA THR A 25 -8.06 -3.98 -1.60
C THR A 25 -7.85 -4.35 -0.12
N ASN A 26 -7.22 -3.43 0.61
CA ASN A 26 -7.11 -3.34 2.08
C ASN A 26 -6.00 -4.20 2.73
N GLN A 27 -4.77 -3.69 2.63
CA GLN A 27 -3.73 -3.97 3.61
C GLN A 27 -4.16 -3.36 4.96
N ALA A 28 -4.90 -4.13 5.76
CA ALA A 28 -4.95 -3.90 7.20
C ALA A 28 -3.54 -4.17 7.74
N ASP A 29 -2.76 -3.10 7.83
CA ASP A 29 -1.39 -3.11 8.31
C ASP A 29 -1.32 -3.75 9.69
N LYS A 30 -0.90 -5.02 9.75
CA LYS A 30 -0.37 -5.61 10.97
C LYS A 30 0.97 -4.91 11.19
N PRO A 31 1.15 -4.10 12.26
CA PRO A 31 2.38 -3.38 12.49
C PRO A 31 3.47 -4.42 12.74
N THR A 32 4.20 -4.74 11.68
CA THR A 32 5.46 -5.44 11.79
C THR A 32 6.42 -4.39 12.32
N ASN A 33 7.09 -4.69 13.44
CA ASN A 33 8.02 -3.78 14.14
C ASN A 33 9.32 -3.52 13.34
N THR A 34 9.20 -3.42 12.03
CA THR A 34 10.14 -2.80 11.12
C THR A 34 9.59 -1.40 10.92
N ALA A 35 10.39 -0.36 11.10
CA ALA A 35 9.95 1.01 10.82
C ALA A 35 9.69 1.18 9.31
N VAL A 36 8.54 0.70 8.84
CA VAL A 36 8.10 0.81 7.45
C VAL A 36 7.69 2.26 7.24
N ALA A 37 8.26 2.88 6.21
CA ALA A 37 7.85 4.22 5.80
C ALA A 37 6.43 4.17 5.24
N THR A 38 5.57 5.05 5.73
CA THR A 38 4.21 5.28 5.25
C THR A 38 4.25 6.27 4.09
N THR A 39 3.77 5.88 2.91
CA THR A 39 3.67 6.75 1.72
C THR A 39 2.54 7.76 1.90
N CYS A 40 2.73 9.00 1.46
CA CYS A 40 1.67 10.00 1.45
C CYS A 40 0.76 9.82 0.22
N GLU A 41 -0.53 9.60 0.46
CA GLU A 41 -1.53 9.39 -0.58
C GLU A 41 -2.25 10.69 -0.96
N GLU A 42 -2.83 10.72 -2.17
CA GLU A 42 -3.71 11.79 -2.63
C GLU A 42 -5.19 11.46 -2.34
N PRO A 43 -6.04 12.44 -1.99
CA PRO A 43 -5.74 13.86 -1.88
C PRO A 43 -5.03 14.24 -0.57
N ARG A 44 -3.99 15.08 -0.68
CA ARG A 44 -3.20 15.54 0.47
C ARG A 44 -4.04 16.38 1.46
N PRO A 45 -3.91 16.16 2.78
CA PRO A 45 -4.66 16.92 3.78
C PRO A 45 -4.26 18.40 3.76
N GLN A 46 -5.26 19.29 3.69
CA GLN A 46 -5.03 20.75 3.69
C GLN A 46 -5.15 21.37 5.09
N ILE A 47 -5.80 20.67 6.01
CA ILE A 47 -6.03 21.11 7.39
C ILE A 47 -5.53 20.04 8.34
N CYS A 48 -4.64 20.43 9.24
CA CYS A 48 -4.11 19.57 10.28
C CYS A 48 -4.42 20.15 11.66
N THR A 49 -4.58 19.27 12.65
CA THR A 49 -4.65 19.66 14.06
C THR A 49 -3.26 20.08 14.55
N MET A 50 -3.21 20.74 15.71
CA MET A 50 -1.94 21.08 16.40
C MET A 50 -1.34 19.89 17.16
N GLU A 51 -1.54 18.68 16.65
CA GLU A 51 -0.96 17.48 17.23
C GLU A 51 0.55 17.42 17.00
N TYR A 52 1.29 17.11 18.06
CA TYR A 52 2.74 16.90 18.00
C TYR A 52 3.08 15.42 18.25
N ARG A 53 3.20 14.68 17.15
CA ARG A 53 3.70 13.29 17.09
C ARG A 53 4.69 13.21 15.93
N PRO A 54 5.97 13.58 16.16
CA PRO A 54 6.90 13.87 15.08
C PRO A 54 7.15 12.67 14.18
N VAL A 55 7.39 12.97 12.91
CA VAL A 55 7.71 11.99 11.86
C VAL A 55 8.93 12.46 11.07
N CYS A 56 9.70 11.51 10.56
CA CYS A 56 10.81 11.76 9.65
C CYS A 56 10.30 11.52 8.24
N ALA A 57 10.11 12.60 7.50
CA ALA A 57 9.61 12.58 6.14
C ALA A 57 10.76 12.50 5.14
N THR A 58 10.56 11.75 4.06
CA THR A 58 11.41 11.72 2.88
C THR A 58 10.78 12.58 1.79
N LEU A 59 11.52 13.57 1.32
CA LEU A 59 11.10 14.49 0.26
C LEU A 59 11.32 13.88 -1.14
N GLU A 60 10.84 14.55 -2.17
CA GLU A 60 11.06 14.21 -3.60
C GLU A 60 12.54 14.11 -3.99
N ASN A 61 13.43 14.83 -3.29
CA ASN A 61 14.88 14.85 -3.51
C ASN A 61 15.65 13.88 -2.60
N ASP A 62 14.99 12.92 -1.98
CA ASP A 62 15.54 11.99 -0.97
C ASP A 62 16.06 12.65 0.33
N GLU A 63 15.87 13.97 0.49
CA GLU A 63 16.19 14.66 1.73
C GLU A 63 15.25 14.20 2.85
N ARG A 64 15.78 14.11 4.06
CA ARG A 64 15.01 13.76 5.26
C ARG A 64 14.75 15.00 6.11
N LYS A 65 13.50 15.20 6.52
CA LYS A 65 13.12 16.33 7.37
C LYS A 65 12.12 15.91 8.44
N THR A 66 12.29 16.44 9.64
CA THR A 66 11.34 16.24 10.75
C THR A 66 10.12 17.14 10.56
N PHE A 67 8.93 16.54 10.61
CA PHE A 67 7.65 17.24 10.67
C PHE A 67 6.95 16.98 12.01
N GLY A 68 6.08 17.88 12.43
CA GLY A 68 5.41 17.81 13.74
C GLY A 68 4.40 16.68 13.86
N SER A 69 3.83 16.23 12.73
CA SER A 69 2.90 15.10 12.66
C SER A 69 2.85 14.51 11.25
N ALA A 70 2.32 13.29 11.12
CA ALA A 70 2.06 12.67 9.81
C ALA A 70 1.17 13.56 8.92
N CYS A 71 0.15 14.22 9.49
CA CYS A 71 -0.70 15.15 8.75
C CYS A 71 0.10 16.32 8.18
N SER A 72 0.93 16.98 9.00
CA SER A 72 1.72 18.12 8.53
C SER A 72 2.82 17.73 7.54
N ALA A 73 3.33 16.49 7.62
CA ALA A 73 4.22 15.92 6.62
C ALA A 73 3.49 15.71 5.28
N CYS A 74 2.42 14.91 5.27
CA CYS A 74 1.67 14.63 4.05
C CYS A 74 0.85 15.83 3.55
N GLY A 75 0.65 16.89 4.32
CA GLY A 75 0.09 18.14 3.79
C GLY A 75 1.07 18.90 2.89
N ASN A 76 2.37 18.61 2.98
CA ASN A 76 3.38 19.18 2.10
C ASN A 76 3.48 18.37 0.80
N GLY A 77 3.27 19.04 -0.33
CA GLY A 77 3.27 18.41 -1.65
C GLY A 77 4.59 17.76 -2.06
N LEU A 78 5.71 18.16 -1.44
CA LEU A 78 7.05 17.64 -1.72
C LEU A 78 7.39 16.37 -0.91
N VAL A 79 6.53 15.96 0.02
CA VAL A 79 6.76 14.77 0.84
C VAL A 79 6.21 13.54 0.13
N GLN A 80 7.07 12.53 -0.04
CA GLN A 80 6.71 11.25 -0.64
C GLN A 80 6.27 10.22 0.40
N ALA A 81 6.99 10.15 1.52
CA ALA A 81 6.73 9.19 2.59
C ALA A 81 7.22 9.71 3.95
N HIS A 82 6.80 9.08 5.03
CA HIS A 82 7.29 9.37 6.37
C HIS A 82 7.40 8.11 7.23
N ARG A 83 8.31 8.12 8.21
CA ARG A 83 8.36 7.12 9.28
C ARG A 83 8.03 7.76 10.63
N PRO A 84 7.48 7.01 11.59
CA PRO A 84 7.31 7.50 12.96
C PRO A 84 8.64 7.93 13.60
N GLY A 85 8.60 8.99 14.42
CA GLY A 85 9.77 9.55 15.13
C GLY A 85 10.48 10.63 14.31
N ALA A 86 11.20 11.51 14.99
CA ALA A 86 12.02 12.54 14.33
C ALA A 86 13.17 11.91 13.51
N CYS A 87 13.73 12.66 12.56
CA CYS A 87 14.92 12.22 11.85
C CYS A 87 16.12 12.15 12.81
N GLU A 88 16.94 11.13 12.64
CA GLU A 88 18.25 11.01 13.27
C GLU A 88 19.29 11.64 12.33
N ASP A 89 20.18 12.45 12.90
CA ASP A 89 21.28 13.13 12.19
C ASP A 89 22.28 12.16 11.57
#